data_AF-A0A2M7PT58-F1
#
_entry.id   AF-A0A2M7PT58-F1
#
_cell.length_a   1.000
_cell.length_b   1.000
_cell.length_c   1.000
_cell.angle_alpha   90.00
_cell.angle_beta   90.00
_cell.angle_gamma   90.00
#
_symmetry.space_group_name_H-M   'P 1'
#
loop_
_entity.id
_entity.type
_entity.pdbx_description
1 polymer ?
#
loop_
_entity_poly.entity_id
_entity_poly.type
_entity_poly.pdbx_seq_one_letter_code
_entity_poly.pdbx_strand_id
1 'polypeptide(L)'
;MRKDTNNFIKSAEYDLNTAEFMLKLGNIQLPLELFNFMAKINNASIVTRYPEDFLKILEAYPKSVAEEYLSNTKEIHECLKKHKTLKK
;
A
#
# COMPACT_ATOMS: atom_id res chain seq x y z
N MET A 1 18.38 12.72 6.80
CA MET A 1 17.67 11.49 6.39
C MET A 1 18.72 10.47 5.94
N ARG A 2 18.64 9.20 6.35
CA ARG A 2 19.61 8.17 5.91
C ARG A 2 19.58 8.08 4.38
N LYS A 3 20.74 7.84 3.76
CA LYS A 3 20.86 7.75 2.29
C LYS A 3 19.90 6.71 1.71
N ASP A 4 19.68 5.63 2.45
CA ASP A 4 18.83 4.52 2.05
C ASP A 4 17.34 4.91 2.05
N THR A 5 16.91 5.85 2.90
CA THR A 5 15.53 6.35 2.94
C THR A 5 15.12 6.98 1.61
N ASN A 6 16.02 7.71 0.93
CA ASN A 6 15.74 8.26 -0.40
C ASN A 6 15.46 7.17 -1.43
N ASN A 7 16.20 6.07 -1.38
CA ASN A 7 15.99 4.94 -2.30
C ASN A 7 14.66 4.24 -2.00
N PHE A 8 14.29 4.11 -0.72
CA PHE A 8 13.00 3.54 -0.34
C PHE A 8 11.81 4.42 -0.74
N ILE A 9 11.93 5.74 -0.65
CA ILE A 9 10.91 6.68 -1.15
C ILE A 9 10.74 6.52 -2.66
N LYS A 10 11.84 6.53 -3.42
CA LYS A 10 11.80 6.33 -4.88
C LYS A 10 11.19 4.97 -5.27
N SER A 11 11.54 3.92 -4.53
CA SER A 11 10.95 2.59 -4.73
C SER A 11 9.45 2.62 -4.49
N ALA A 12 9.00 3.23 -3.39
CA ALA A 12 7.59 3.33 -3.07
C ALA A 12 6.83 4.15 -4.13
N GLU A 13 7.36 5.29 -4.58
CA GLU A 13 6.78 6.06 -5.68
C GLU A 13 6.67 5.23 -6.96
N TYR A 14 7.72 4.49 -7.30
CA TYR A 14 7.73 3.59 -8.46
C TYR A 14 6.66 2.49 -8.34
N ASP A 15 6.55 1.84 -7.17
CA ASP A 15 5.58 0.78 -6.91
C ASP A 15 4.14 1.30 -7.04
N LEU A 16 3.85 2.48 -6.47
CA LEU A 16 2.53 3.11 -6.54
C LEU A 16 2.15 3.49 -7.98
N ASN A 17 3.08 4.13 -8.70
CA ASN A 17 2.87 4.51 -10.11
C ASN A 17 2.66 3.29 -11.00
N THR A 18 3.43 2.22 -10.77
CA THR A 18 3.30 0.95 -11.49
C THR A 18 1.93 0.33 -11.23
N ALA A 19 1.48 0.30 -9.97
CA ALA A 19 0.17 -0.23 -9.62
C ALA A 19 -0.96 0.58 -10.27
N GLU A 20 -0.90 1.92 -10.24
CA GLU A 20 -1.87 2.78 -10.92
C GLU A 20 -1.91 2.51 -12.42
N PHE A 21 -0.74 2.38 -13.06
CA PHE A 21 -0.64 2.05 -14.48
C PHE A 21 -1.26 0.69 -14.80
N MET A 22 -1.00 -0.35 -13.99
CA MET A 22 -1.59 -1.68 -14.17
C MET A 22 -3.11 -1.67 -14.02
N LEU A 23 -3.65 -0.92 -13.06
CA LEU A 23 -5.10 -0.75 -12.89
C LEU A 23 -5.72 -0.10 -14.12
N LYS A 24 -5.09 0.96 -14.67
CA LYS A 24 -5.52 1.62 -15.91
C LYS A 24 -5.51 0.67 -17.11
N LEU A 25 -4.42 -0.08 -17.30
CA LEU A 25 -4.30 -1.07 -18.38
C LEU A 25 -5.38 -2.15 -18.29
N GLY A 26 -5.70 -2.61 -17.08
CA GLY A 26 -6.75 -3.60 -16.85
C GLY A 26 -8.19 -3.04 -16.91
N ASN A 27 -8.33 -1.72 -17.09
CA ASN A 27 -9.58 -0.97 -16.92
C ASN A 27 -10.28 -1.29 -15.58
N ILE A 28 -9.49 -1.43 -14.51
CA ILE A 28 -9.95 -1.77 -13.16
C ILE A 28 -10.14 -0.48 -12.38
N GLN A 29 -11.37 -0.21 -11.95
CA GLN A 29 -11.69 0.91 -11.07
C GLN A 29 -11.81 0.42 -9.63
N LEU A 30 -11.03 1.04 -8.73
CA LEU A 30 -11.18 0.88 -7.29
C LEU A 30 -11.97 2.06 -6.72
N PRO A 31 -12.74 1.86 -5.64
CA PRO A 31 -13.23 2.97 -4.81
C PRO A 31 -12.07 3.91 -4.42
N LEU A 32 -12.35 5.21 -4.37
CA LEU A 32 -11.34 6.25 -4.10
C LEU A 32 -10.63 6.01 -2.77
N GLU A 33 -11.37 5.51 -1.77
CA GLU A 33 -10.88 5.17 -0.44
C GLU A 33 -9.83 4.05 -0.49
N LEU A 34 -10.08 3.01 -1.30
CA LEU A 34 -9.14 1.90 -1.48
C LEU A 34 -7.92 2.33 -2.29
N PHE A 35 -8.10 3.21 -3.29
CA PHE A 35 -6.98 3.78 -4.03
C PHE A 35 -6.08 4.64 -3.12
N ASN A 36 -6.68 5.52 -2.33
CA ASN A 36 -5.96 6.32 -1.34
C ASN A 36 -5.27 5.44 -0.28
N PHE A 37 -5.91 4.33 0.10
CA PHE A 37 -5.30 3.36 0.99
C PHE A 37 -4.04 2.71 0.38
N MET A 38 -3.98 2.47 -0.93
CA MET A 38 -2.75 1.96 -1.57
C MET A 38 -1.56 2.90 -1.34
N ALA A 39 -1.77 4.22 -1.44
CA ALA A 39 -0.72 5.19 -1.13
C ALA A 39 -0.34 5.17 0.36
N LYS A 40 -1.33 5.04 1.25
CA LYS A 40 -1.14 4.95 2.72
C LYS A 40 -0.29 3.74 3.10
N ILE A 41 -0.66 2.53 2.66
CA ILE A 41 0.06 1.29 3.00
C ILE A 41 1.46 1.25 2.37
N ASN A 42 1.62 1.80 1.17
CA ASN A 42 2.91 1.88 0.51
C ASN A 42 3.90 2.77 1.26
N ASN A 43 3.46 3.93 1.75
CA ASN A 43 4.28 4.79 2.62
C ASN A 43 4.60 4.11 3.97
N ALA A 44 3.62 3.43 4.58
CA ALA A 44 3.83 2.69 5.81
C ALA A 44 4.91 1.59 5.65
N SER A 45 5.04 1.01 4.45
CA SER A 45 6.06 0.00 4.15
C SER A 45 7.50 0.51 4.34
N ILE A 46 7.75 1.81 4.20
CA ILE A 46 9.09 2.39 4.34
C ILE A 46 9.50 2.38 5.82
N VAL A 47 8.65 2.94 6.67
CA VAL A 47 8.99 3.18 8.10
C VAL A 47 8.88 1.92 8.96
N THR A 48 8.08 0.94 8.54
CA THR A 48 7.88 -0.32 9.27
C THR A 48 9.00 -1.34 9.03
N ARG A 49 9.72 -1.27 7.90
CA ARG A 49 10.84 -2.20 7.60
C ARG A 49 12.13 -1.87 8.34
N TYR A 50 12.43 -0.57 8.50
CA TYR A 50 13.69 -0.11 9.11
C TYR A 50 13.45 1.08 10.05
N PRO A 51 12.77 0.85 11.18
CA PRO A 51 12.45 1.93 12.10
C PRO A 51 13.72 2.51 12.73
N GLU A 52 13.78 3.84 12.78
CA GLU A 52 14.78 4.52 13.62
C GLU A 52 14.47 4.33 15.11
N ASP A 53 13.17 4.21 15.43
CA ASP A 53 12.65 4.10 16.79
C ASP A 53 11.48 3.12 16.83
N PHE A 54 11.69 1.95 17.44
CA PHE A 54 10.69 0.90 17.52
C PHE A 54 9.48 1.28 18.37
N LEU A 55 9.64 2.07 19.44
CA LEU A 55 8.53 2.46 20.30
C LEU A 55 7.55 3.35 19.53
N LYS A 56 8.08 4.30 18.73
CA LYS A 56 7.25 5.13 17.85
C LYS A 56 6.48 4.33 16.81
N ILE A 57 7.04 3.24 16.29
CA ILE A 57 6.31 2.36 15.37
C ILE A 57 5.18 1.61 16.08
N LEU A 58 5.42 1.09 17.28
CA LEU A 58 4.38 0.41 18.05
C LEU A 58 3.22 1.35 18.40
N GLU A 59 3.51 2.61 18.70
CA GLU A 59 2.51 3.65 18.94
C GLU A 59 1.77 4.07 17.67
N ALA A 60 2.47 4.20 16.53
CA ALA A 60 1.90 4.63 15.26
C ALA A 60 1.09 3.53 14.54
N TYR A 61 1.45 2.26 14.76
CA TYR A 61 0.80 1.09 14.17
C TYR A 61 0.31 0.11 15.24
N PRO A 62 -0.61 0.54 16.12
CA PRO A 62 -1.22 -0.35 17.08
C PRO A 62 -2.04 -1.43 16.37
N LYS A 63 -2.47 -2.45 17.13
CA LYS A 63 -3.27 -3.57 16.61
C LYS A 63 -4.45 -3.13 15.73
N SER A 64 -5.19 -2.10 16.14
CA SER A 64 -6.33 -1.59 15.38
C SER A 64 -5.96 -1.07 13.99
N VAL A 65 -4.82 -0.39 13.85
CA VAL A 65 -4.32 0.10 12.55
C VAL A 65 -3.87 -1.09 11.69
N ALA A 66 -3.18 -2.07 12.28
CA ALA A 66 -2.79 -3.28 11.55
C ALA A 66 -4.02 -4.07 11.04
N GLU A 67 -5.07 -4.16 11.84
CA GLU A 67 -6.34 -4.79 11.47
C GLU A 67 -7.07 -4.01 10.35
N GLU A 68 -7.12 -2.68 10.43
CA GLU A 68 -7.64 -1.81 9.35
C GLU A 68 -6.89 -2.07 8.04
N TYR A 69 -5.55 -2.12 8.10
CA TYR A 69 -4.72 -2.32 6.92
C TYR A 69 -4.95 -3.69 6.29
N LEU A 70 -5.08 -4.73 7.12
CA LEU A 70 -5.40 -6.07 6.66
C LEU A 70 -6.79 -6.13 6.02
N SER A 71 -7.78 -5.43 6.59
CA SER A 71 -9.13 -5.36 6.06
C SER A 71 -9.17 -4.70 4.67
N ASN A 72 -8.59 -3.51 4.53
CA ASN A 72 -8.55 -2.79 3.25
C ASN A 72 -7.76 -3.56 2.18
N THR A 73 -6.67 -4.24 2.58
CA THR A 73 -5.90 -5.10 1.67
C THR A 73 -6.73 -6.27 1.15
N LYS A 74 -7.50 -6.92 2.03
CA LYS A 74 -8.43 -8.01 1.63
C LYS A 74 -9.50 -7.49 0.67
N GLU A 75 -10.02 -6.29 0.91
CA GLU A 75 -11.03 -5.69 0.04
C GLU A 75 -10.48 -5.40 -1.36
N ILE A 76 -9.30 -4.78 -1.46
CA ILE A 76 -8.61 -4.57 -2.74
C ILE A 76 -8.40 -5.91 -3.46
N HIS A 77 -7.90 -6.92 -2.75
CA HIS A 77 -7.65 -8.24 -3.31
C HIS A 77 -8.93 -8.89 -3.86
N GLU A 78 -10.05 -8.76 -3.15
CA GLU A 78 -11.35 -9.26 -3.62
C GLU A 78 -11.89 -8.48 -4.83
N CYS A 79 -11.71 -7.15 -4.88
CA CYS A 79 -12.02 -6.34 -6.06
C CYS A 79 -11.24 -6.85 -7.29
N LEU A 80 -9.93 -7.06 -7.14
CA LEU A 80 -9.06 -7.57 -8.21
C LEU A 80 -9.50 -8.97 -8.68
N LYS A 81 -9.72 -9.91 -7.75
CA LYS A 81 -10.14 -11.28 -8.08
C LYS A 81 -11.48 -11.34 -8.82
N LYS A 82 -12.42 -10.45 -8.49
CA LYS A 82 -13.75 -10.45 -9.12
C LYS A 82 -13.74 -9.77 -10.50
N HIS A 83 -12.70 -9.02 -10.84
CA HIS A 83 -12.63 -8.29 -12.10
C HIS A 83 -12.55 -9.23 -13.30
N LYS A 84 -13.42 -9.00 -14.29
CA LYS A 84 -13.57 -9.91 -15.45
C LYS A 84 -12.28 -10.07 -16.24
N THR A 85 -11.50 -8.99 -16.40
CA THR A 85 -10.20 -9.00 -17.11
C THR A 85 -9.16 -9.92 -16.47
N LEU A 86 -9.31 -10.24 -15.18
CA LEU A 86 -8.36 -11.07 -14.43
C LEU A 86 -8.85 -12.50 -14.21
N LYS A 87 -10.08 -12.83 -14.64
CA LYS A 87 -10.59 -14.20 -14.62
C LYS A 87 -9.97 -14.96 -15.80
N LYS A 88 -9.18 -15.99 -15.49
CA LYS A 88 -8.68 -16.97 -16.47
C LYS A 88 -9.78 -17.96 -16.84
#